data_AF-A0A1G0XPY1-F1
#
_entry.id   AF-A0A1G0XPY1-F1
#
_cell.length_a   1.000
_cell.length_b   1.000
_cell.length_c   1.000
_cell.angle_alpha   90.00
_cell.angle_beta   90.00
_cell.angle_gamma   90.00
#
_symmetry.space_group_name_H-M   'P 1'
#
loop_
_entity.id
_entity.type
_entity.pdbx_description
1 polymer ?
#
loop_
_entity_poly.entity_id
_entity_poly.type
_entity_poly.pdbx_seq_one_letter_code
_entity_poly.pdbx_strand_id
1 'polypeptide(L)' 'MADEPISDLTQIISKESLDELKTIPIVCPWCNMIYKVSLWQVKRDKKIGVSHGICPQCYKKMKKKNKV' A
#
# COMPACT_ATOMS: atom_id res chain seq x y z
N MET A 1 -2.38 -58.34 -9.47
CA MET A 1 -3.09 -57.14 -9.96
C MET A 1 -2.21 -55.98 -9.54
N ALA A 2 -1.60 -55.26 -10.49
CA ALA A 2 -0.58 -54.27 -10.20
C ALA A 2 -1.24 -52.94 -9.82
N ASP A 3 -0.93 -52.43 -8.62
CA ASP A 3 -1.32 -51.11 -8.15
C ASP A 3 -0.58 -50.04 -8.98
N GLU A 4 -1.34 -49.24 -9.74
CA GLU A 4 -0.80 -48.11 -10.49
C GLU A 4 -0.52 -46.92 -9.55
N PRO A 5 0.66 -46.27 -9.63
CA PRO A 5 0.95 -45.13 -8.79
C PRO A 5 0.15 -43.90 -9.26
N ILE A 6 -0.77 -43.43 -8.42
CA ILE A 6 -1.48 -42.17 -8.61
C ILE A 6 -0.44 -41.04 -8.57
N SER A 7 -0.18 -40.42 -9.71
CA SER A 7 0.66 -39.23 -9.80
C SER A 7 -0.09 -38.05 -9.21
N ASP A 8 0.20 -37.75 -7.95
CA ASP A 8 -0.29 -36.57 -7.25
C ASP A 8 0.31 -35.32 -7.91
N LEU A 9 -0.42 -34.77 -8.89
CA LEU A 9 -0.06 -33.56 -9.61
C LEU A 9 -0.39 -32.33 -8.74
N THR A 10 0.35 -32.16 -7.65
CA THR A 10 0.32 -30.87 -6.93
C THR A 10 0.92 -29.81 -7.83
N GLN A 11 0.11 -28.82 -8.23
CA GLN A 11 0.58 -27.69 -9.01
C GLN A 11 1.55 -26.85 -8.17
N ILE A 12 2.81 -26.77 -8.60
CA ILE A 12 3.80 -25.85 -8.05
C ILE A 12 3.45 -24.47 -8.60
N ILE A 13 2.71 -23.67 -7.83
CA ILE A 13 2.50 -22.26 -8.16
C ILE A 13 3.85 -21.57 -7.96
N SER A 14 4.49 -21.20 -9.05
CA SER A 14 5.75 -20.44 -9.03
C SER A 14 5.60 -19.23 -8.10
N LYS A 15 6.51 -19.12 -7.13
CA LYS A 15 6.62 -17.98 -6.20
C LYS A 15 7.23 -16.77 -6.91
N GLU A 16 6.75 -16.48 -8.11
CA GLU A 16 7.08 -15.28 -8.84
C GLU A 16 6.41 -14.12 -8.11
N SER A 17 7.21 -13.10 -7.85
CA SER A 17 6.92 -11.96 -6.99
C SER A 17 5.71 -11.17 -7.49
N LEU A 18 4.51 -11.61 -7.11
CA LEU A 18 3.27 -10.89 -7.36
C LEU A 18 3.24 -9.69 -6.41
N ASP A 19 3.86 -8.60 -6.82
CA ASP A 19 3.59 -7.30 -6.23
C ASP A 19 2.11 -6.98 -6.44
N GLU A 20 1.44 -6.60 -5.36
CA GLU A 20 0.04 -6.19 -5.38
C GLU A 20 -0.04 -4.66 -5.37
N LEU A 21 -0.95 -4.09 -6.18
CA LEU A 21 -1.25 -2.67 -6.14
C LEU A 21 -2.18 -2.39 -4.96
N LYS A 22 -1.69 -1.62 -3.98
CA LYS A 22 -2.51 -1.16 -2.85
C LYS A 22 -2.72 0.33 -2.89
N THR A 23 -3.87 0.71 -2.36
CA THR A 23 -4.31 2.08 -2.23
C THR A 23 -3.95 2.59 -0.84
N ILE A 24 -2.98 3.50 -0.75
CA ILE A 24 -2.48 4.06 0.51
C ILE A 24 -3.05 5.47 0.70
N PRO A 25 -3.82 5.73 1.77
CA PRO A 25 -4.27 7.08 2.09
C PRO A 25 -3.11 7.91 2.66
N ILE A 26 -3.10 9.20 2.31
CA ILE A 26 -2.17 10.18 2.85
C ILE A 26 -2.92 11.09 3.82
N VAL A 27 -2.54 11.03 5.09
CA VAL A 27 -3.15 11.76 6.21
C VAL A 27 -2.31 12.99 6.53
N CYS A 28 -2.99 14.12 6.77
CA CYS A 28 -2.34 15.31 7.29
C CYS A 28 -2.22 15.26 8.82
N PRO A 29 -1.00 15.24 9.40
CA PRO A 29 -0.83 15.16 10.86
C PRO A 29 -1.28 16.42 11.62
N TRP A 30 -1.55 17.52 10.92
CA TRP A 30 -1.96 18.78 11.56
C TRP A 30 -3.47 18.94 11.71
N CYS A 31 -4.24 18.28 10.84
CA CYS A 31 -5.70 18.36 10.87
C CYS A 31 -6.36 16.97 10.86
N ASN A 32 -5.57 15.90 10.89
CA ASN A 32 -5.97 14.49 10.86
C ASN A 32 -6.95 14.14 9.71
N MET A 33 -6.89 14.88 8.60
CA MET A 33 -7.71 14.61 7.42
C MET A 33 -6.92 13.87 6.34
N ILE A 34 -7.56 12.89 5.71
CA ILE A 34 -7.05 12.29 4.47
C ILE A 34 -7.26 13.30 3.34
N TYR A 35 -6.18 13.68 2.66
CA TYR A 35 -6.25 14.68 1.58
C TYR A 35 -5.83 14.14 0.21
N LYS A 36 -5.25 12.95 0.18
CA LYS A 36 -4.84 12.27 -1.05
C LYS A 36 -4.84 10.76 -0.83
N VAL A 37 -5.03 10.03 -1.91
CA VAL A 37 -4.89 8.59 -1.96
C VAL A 37 -3.89 8.26 -3.07
N SER A 38 -2.96 7.36 -2.80
CA SER A 38 -1.89 6.99 -3.73
C SER A 38 -1.83 5.49 -3.95
N LEU A 39 -1.69 5.06 -5.21
CA LEU A 39 -1.50 3.66 -5.58
C LEU A 39 -0.02 3.30 -5.46
N TRP A 40 0.28 2.29 -4.67
CA TRP A 40 1.63 1.81 -4.41
C TRP A 40 1.72 0.32 -4.72
N GLN A 41 2.75 -0.06 -5.46
CA GLN A 41 3.09 -1.45 -5.70
C GLN A 41 3.81 -1.99 -4.46
N VAL A 42 3.21 -2.97 -3.79
CA VAL A 42 3.75 -3.55 -2.56
C VAL A 42 3.88 -5.05 -2.70
N LYS A 43 4.96 -5.61 -2.12
CA LYS A 43 5.12 -7.06 -2.07
C LYS A 43 3.98 -7.68 -1.28
N ARG A 44 3.40 -8.78 -1.80
CA ARG A 44 2.49 -9.65 -1.04
C ARG A 44 3.11 -9.98 0.33
N ASP A 45 2.26 -9.98 1.36
CA ASP A 45 2.59 -10.17 2.78
C ASP A 45 3.22 -8.99 3.53
N LYS A 46 3.51 -7.86 2.86
CA LYS A 46 3.89 -6.64 3.59
C LYS A 46 2.66 -5.89 4.11
N LYS A 47 2.65 -5.64 5.42
CA LYS A 47 1.71 -4.70 6.04
C LYS A 47 1.99 -3.30 5.51
N ILE A 48 0.93 -2.64 5.02
CA ILE A 48 1.00 -1.23 4.62
C ILE A 48 0.37 -0.37 5.72
N GLY A 49 1.02 0.76 6.01
CA GLY A 49 0.49 1.79 6.90
C GLY A 49 -0.04 2.97 6.11
N VAL A 50 -0.69 3.91 6.80
CA VAL A 50 -1.04 5.19 6.22
C VAL A 50 0.21 6.04 6.01
N SER A 51 0.26 6.77 4.91
CA SER A 51 1.32 7.76 4.67
C SER A 51 0.94 9.08 5.31
N HIS A 52 1.93 9.89 5.70
CA HIS A 52 1.71 11.20 6.29
C HIS A 52 2.26 12.31 5.39
N GLY A 53 1.54 13.42 5.28
CA GLY A 53 2.00 14.60 4.52
C GLY A 53 1.14 15.82 4.79
N ILE A 54 1.70 17.04 4.65
CA ILE A 54 0.96 18.27 4.96
C ILE A 54 -0.06 18.55 3.85
N CYS A 55 -1.34 18.66 4.21
CA CYS A 55 -2.39 18.98 3.24
C CYS A 55 -2.26 20.43 2.72
N PRO A 56 -2.76 20.72 1.50
CA PRO A 56 -2.70 22.06 0.91
C PRO A 56 -3.33 23.16 1.78
N GLN A 57 -4.37 22.84 2.55
CA GLN A 57 -5.02 23.79 3.45
C GLN A 57 -4.09 24.19 4.62
N CYS A 58 -3.48 23.21 5.28
CA CYS A 58 -2.52 23.44 6.36
C CYS A 58 -1.27 24.16 5.86
N TYR A 59 -0.76 23.76 4.68
CA TYR A 59 0.38 24.42 4.07
C TYR A 59 0.09 25.90 3.73
N LYS A 60 -1.10 26.21 3.20
CA LYS A 60 -1.54 27.60 2.98
C LYS A 60 -1.61 28.39 4.29
N LYS A 61 -2.12 27.80 5.38
CA LYS A 61 -2.15 28.44 6.71
C LYS A 61 -0.74 28.76 7.22
N MET A 62 0.21 27.83 7.07
CA MET A 62 1.61 28.03 7.42
C MET A 62 2.23 29.19 6.63
N LYS A 63 2.08 29.20 5.30
CA LYS A 63 2.62 30.26 4.45
C LYS A 63 2.09 31.65 4.79
N LYS A 64 0.82 31.75 5.22
CA LYS A 64 0.24 33.03 5.69
C LYS A 64 0.86 33.51 6.99
N LYS A 65 1.13 32.60 7.94
CA LYS A 65 1.79 32.93 9.22
C LYS A 65 3.25 33.38 9.03
N ASN A 66 3.92 32.90 7.99
CA ASN A 66 5.34 33.16 7.73
C ASN A 66 5.62 34.42 6.88
N LYS A 67 4.58 35.22 6.58
CA LYS A 67 4.67 36.54 5.94
C LYS A 67 4.55 37.66 6.99
N VAL A 68 5.36 37.58 8.03
CA VAL A 68 5.56 38.66 9.02
C VAL A 68 7.00 39.11 8.93
#